data_AF-A0A6J6FCG8-F1
#
_entry.id   AF-A0A6J6FCG8-F1
#
_cell.length_a   1.000
_cell.length_b   1.000
_cell.length_c   1.000
_cell.angle_alpha   90.00
_cell.angle_beta   90.00
_cell.angle_gamma   90.00
#
_symmetry.space_group_name_H-M   'P 1'
#
loop_
_entity.id
_entity.type
_entity.pdbx_description
1 polymer ?
#
loop_
_entity_poly.entity_id
_entity_poly.type
_entity_poly.pdbx_seq_one_letter_code
_entity_poly.pdbx_strand_id
1 'polypeptide(L)'
;MNFGIHSQQFVNNYSKKENEKFTKVFGDLTLKFAEKMRVDTPPSSDEVQALVKEHYEFCLQFWKPTKEAYKSLAMSYMLPSPYRDSYEEVAQGLGKYHYDAICIWADKNL
;
A
#
# COMPACT_ATOMS: atom_id res chain seq x y z
N MET A 1 -25.21 -11.48 19.07
CA MET A 1 -23.95 -11.08 18.43
C MET A 1 -24.28 -10.37 17.13
N ASN A 2 -24.09 -9.05 17.04
CA ASN A 2 -24.35 -8.28 15.83
C ASN A 2 -23.00 -7.85 15.22
N PHE A 3 -22.46 -8.66 14.31
CA PHE A 3 -21.30 -8.28 13.49
C PHE A 3 -21.79 -7.38 12.34
N GLY A 4 -22.21 -6.17 12.70
CA GLY A 4 -22.62 -5.13 11.77
C GLY A 4 -21.39 -4.42 11.21
N ILE A 5 -21.06 -4.75 9.96
CA ILE A 5 -20.45 -3.90 8.93
C ILE A 5 -20.06 -2.48 9.42
N HIS A 6 -18.79 -2.27 9.79
CA HIS A 6 -18.20 -0.95 10.03
C HIS A 6 -17.44 -0.40 8.81
N SER A 7 -17.76 -0.89 7.61
CA SER A 7 -17.11 -0.51 6.35
C SER A 7 -17.83 0.63 5.60
N GLN A 8 -18.73 1.37 6.25
CA GLN A 8 -19.55 2.40 5.59
C GLN A 8 -19.41 3.83 6.15
N GLN A 9 -18.63 4.05 7.23
CA GLN A 9 -18.50 5.40 7.80
C GLN A 9 -17.32 6.24 7.25
N PHE A 10 -16.35 5.65 6.57
CA PHE A 10 -15.14 6.39 6.12
C PHE A 10 -15.26 7.03 4.73
N VAL A 11 -16.36 6.81 4.01
CA VAL A 11 -16.49 7.22 2.60
C VAL A 11 -17.04 8.66 2.45
N ASN A 12 -17.57 9.28 3.50
CA ASN A 12 -18.40 10.50 3.34
C ASN A 12 -17.76 11.84 3.73
N ASN A 13 -16.49 11.89 4.17
CA ASN A 13 -15.92 13.16 4.67
C ASN A 13 -14.61 13.63 4.02
N TYR A 14 -14.02 12.88 3.09
CA TYR A 14 -12.87 13.37 2.34
C TYR A 14 -13.34 14.25 1.19
N SER A 15 -12.99 15.53 1.24
CA SER A 15 -13.29 16.45 0.15
C SER A 15 -12.61 15.95 -1.14
N LYS A 16 -13.15 16.23 -2.33
CA LYS A 16 -12.53 15.82 -3.63
C LYS A 16 -11.02 16.13 -3.68
N LYS A 17 -10.61 17.26 -3.08
CA LYS A 17 -9.20 17.68 -2.95
C LYS A 17 -8.32 16.75 -2.11
N GLU A 18 -8.88 16.13 -1.08
CA GLU A 18 -8.16 15.17 -0.25
C GLU A 18 -7.96 13.86 -1.01
N ASN A 19 -8.99 13.35 -1.68
CA ASN A 19 -8.88 12.18 -2.55
C ASN A 19 -7.83 12.34 -3.66
N GLU A 20 -7.75 13.53 -4.27
CA GLU A 20 -6.69 13.83 -5.24
C GLU A 20 -5.29 13.82 -4.61
N LYS A 21 -5.12 14.43 -3.43
CA LYS A 21 -3.83 14.37 -2.70
C LYS A 21 -3.46 12.94 -2.36
N PHE A 22 -4.41 12.12 -1.92
CA PHE A 22 -4.20 10.74 -1.55
C PHE A 22 -3.76 9.88 -2.72
N THR A 23 -4.46 10.02 -3.85
CA THR A 23 -4.09 9.36 -5.10
C THR A 23 -2.68 9.76 -5.52
N LYS A 24 -2.33 11.04 -5.35
CA LYS A 24 -1.00 11.56 -5.69
C LYS A 24 0.10 11.02 -4.77
N VAL A 25 -0.12 10.99 -3.46
CA VAL A 25 0.83 10.43 -2.47
C VAL A 25 1.05 8.94 -2.72
N PHE A 26 -0.04 8.19 -2.93
CA PHE A 26 0.03 6.76 -3.21
C PHE A 26 0.77 6.46 -4.53
N GLY A 27 0.50 7.24 -5.58
CA GLY A 27 1.22 7.18 -6.85
C GLY A 27 2.71 7.49 -6.69
N ASP A 28 3.04 8.55 -5.95
CA ASP A 28 4.42 8.95 -5.68
C ASP A 28 5.20 7.87 -4.90
N LEU A 29 4.58 7.28 -3.87
CA LEU A 29 5.14 6.13 -3.15
C LEU A 29 5.41 4.96 -4.11
N THR A 30 4.43 4.62 -4.96
CA THR A 30 4.56 3.53 -5.93
C THR A 30 5.72 3.76 -6.91
N LEU A 31 5.88 5.00 -7.40
CA LEU A 31 7.00 5.38 -8.26
C LEU A 31 8.33 5.25 -7.52
N LYS A 32 8.41 5.69 -6.26
CA LYS A 32 9.61 5.50 -5.42
C LYS A 32 9.94 4.03 -5.20
N PHE A 33 8.95 3.17 -4.96
CA PHE A 33 9.16 1.71 -4.90
C PHE A 33 9.71 1.18 -6.23
N ALA A 34 9.19 1.66 -7.36
CA ALA A 34 9.68 1.26 -8.68
C ALA A 34 11.13 1.72 -8.92
N GLU A 35 11.51 2.93 -8.48
CA GLU A 35 12.89 3.40 -8.53
C GLU A 35 13.81 2.55 -7.65
N LYS A 36 13.40 2.26 -6.41
CA LYS A 36 14.14 1.37 -5.49
C LYS A 36 14.31 -0.04 -6.06
N MET A 37 13.26 -0.57 -6.68
CA MET A 37 13.33 -1.83 -7.39
C MET A 37 14.29 -1.77 -8.59
N ARG A 38 14.28 -0.70 -9.38
CA ARG A 38 15.18 -0.52 -10.53
C ARG A 38 16.65 -0.46 -10.14
N VAL A 39 16.96 0.04 -8.94
CA VAL A 39 18.33 0.03 -8.38
C VAL A 39 18.64 -1.23 -7.58
N ASP A 40 17.82 -2.30 -7.72
CA ASP A 40 17.97 -3.59 -7.03
C ASP A 40 17.99 -3.48 -5.49
N THR A 41 17.35 -2.44 -4.93
CA THR A 41 17.26 -2.28 -3.48
C THR A 41 16.34 -3.35 -2.90
N PRO A 42 16.74 -4.08 -1.86
CA PRO A 42 15.89 -5.13 -1.29
C PRO A 42 14.65 -4.52 -0.62
N PRO A 43 13.48 -5.21 -0.67
CA PRO A 43 12.25 -4.72 -0.06
C PRO A 43 12.34 -4.59 1.47
N SER A 44 13.32 -5.26 2.08
CA SER A 44 13.65 -5.16 3.50
C SER A 44 14.55 -3.97 3.88
N SER A 45 15.05 -3.21 2.91
CA SER A 45 15.94 -2.06 3.13
C SER A 45 15.25 -0.97 3.93
N ASP A 46 15.96 -0.28 4.82
CA ASP A 46 15.41 0.81 5.63
C ASP A 46 14.71 1.89 4.79
N GLU A 47 15.24 2.22 3.61
CA GLU A 47 14.61 3.18 2.71
C GLU A 47 13.24 2.72 2.22
N VAL A 48 13.11 1.44 1.88
CA VAL A 48 11.86 0.85 1.39
C VAL A 48 10.88 0.68 2.53
N GLN A 49 11.37 0.28 3.69
CA GLN A 49 10.58 0.15 4.92
C GLN A 49 10.07 1.49 5.43
N ALA A 50 10.82 2.58 5.23
CA ALA A 50 10.35 3.94 5.50
C ALA A 50 9.17 4.33 4.59
N LEU A 51 9.22 4.00 3.30
CA LEU A 51 8.09 4.23 2.38
C LEU A 51 6.85 3.42 2.79
N VAL A 52 7.03 2.15 3.20
CA VAL A 52 5.93 1.32 3.71
C VAL A 52 5.36 1.89 5.00
N LYS A 53 6.21 2.44 5.87
CA LYS A 53 5.78 3.10 7.09
C LYS A 53 4.91 4.31 6.77
N GLU A 54 5.34 5.19 5.85
CA GLU A 54 4.53 6.33 5.40
C GLU A 54 3.19 5.86 4.84
N HIS A 55 3.19 4.80 4.03
CA HIS A 55 1.98 4.19 3.49
C HIS A 55 1.05 3.65 4.60
N TYR A 56 1.61 3.04 5.64
CA TYR A 56 0.85 2.52 6.78
C TYR A 56 0.30 3.65 7.65
N GLU A 57 1.11 4.65 8.00
CA GLU A 57 0.68 5.86 8.73
C GLU A 57 -0.40 6.62 7.97
N PHE A 58 -0.32 6.61 6.65
CA PHE A 58 -1.36 7.13 5.78
C PHE A 58 -2.63 6.30 5.90
N CYS A 59 -2.55 4.97 5.78
CA CYS A 59 -3.68 4.07 5.97
C CYS A 59 -4.35 4.25 7.34
N LEU A 60 -3.55 4.44 8.42
CA LEU A 60 -4.03 4.70 9.79
C LEU A 60 -4.98 5.90 9.90
N GLN A 61 -4.87 6.88 9.01
CA GLN A 61 -5.78 8.04 8.98
C GLN A 61 -7.18 7.67 8.47
N PHE A 62 -7.31 6.59 7.69
CA PHE A 62 -8.58 6.11 7.14
C PHE A 62 -9.15 4.96 7.97
N TRP A 63 -8.29 4.01 8.33
CA TRP A 63 -8.66 2.82 9.10
C TRP A 63 -7.44 2.27 9.81
N LYS A 64 -7.63 1.56 10.93
CA LYS A 64 -6.54 0.89 11.63
C LYS A 64 -6.47 -0.59 11.21
N PRO A 65 -5.74 -0.95 10.13
CA PRO A 65 -5.61 -2.33 9.74
C PRO A 65 -4.84 -3.14 10.80
N THR A 66 -5.24 -4.38 11.02
CA THR A 66 -4.40 -5.38 11.69
C THR A 66 -3.31 -5.87 10.74
N LYS A 67 -2.29 -6.56 11.28
CA LYS A 67 -1.23 -7.21 10.49
C LYS A 67 -1.78 -7.99 9.29
N GLU A 68 -2.79 -8.83 9.53
CA GLU A 68 -3.44 -9.64 8.50
C GLU A 68 -4.22 -8.79 7.49
N ALA A 69 -4.95 -7.78 7.97
CA ALA A 69 -5.70 -6.89 7.10
C ALA A 69 -4.78 -6.06 6.18
N TYR A 70 -3.63 -5.61 6.69
CA TYR A 70 -2.64 -4.88 5.90
C TYR A 70 -1.96 -5.78 4.86
N LYS A 71 -1.61 -7.02 5.22
CA LYS A 71 -1.10 -8.02 4.26
C LYS A 71 -2.15 -8.37 3.19
N SER A 72 -3.42 -8.47 3.57
CA SER A 72 -4.53 -8.71 2.64
C SER A 72 -4.75 -7.55 1.67
N LEU A 73 -4.59 -6.31 2.14
CA LEU A 73 -4.63 -5.12 1.28
C LEU A 73 -3.51 -5.21 0.23
N ALA A 74 -2.29 -5.52 0.67
CA ALA A 74 -1.15 -5.68 -0.22
C ALA A 74 -1.35 -6.81 -1.25
N MET A 75 -1.93 -7.93 -0.81
CA MET A 75 -2.23 -9.07 -1.68
C MET A 75 -3.20 -8.69 -2.81
N SER A 76 -4.12 -7.76 -2.56
CA SER A 76 -5.06 -7.26 -3.58
C SER A 76 -4.35 -6.61 -4.77
N TYR A 77 -3.14 -6.06 -4.58
CA TYR A 77 -2.31 -5.52 -5.66
C TYR A 77 -1.59 -6.59 -6.49
N MET A 78 -1.44 -7.82 -5.97
CA MET A 78 -0.86 -8.97 -6.70
C MET A 78 -1.90 -9.76 -7.49
N LEU A 79 -3.19 -9.64 -7.14
CA LEU A 79 -4.26 -10.33 -7.85
C LEU A 79 -4.36 -9.81 -9.30
N PRO A 80 -4.68 -10.70 -10.26
CA PRO A 80 -4.85 -10.31 -11.66
C PRO A 80 -5.99 -9.28 -11.74
N SER A 81 -5.59 -8.05 -11.94
CA SER A 81 -6.44 -6.87 -12.01
C SER A 81 -5.76 -5.87 -12.95
N PRO A 82 -6.50 -4.96 -13.58
CA PRO A 82 -5.90 -3.92 -14.42
C PRO A 82 -4.87 -3.06 -13.67
N TYR A 83 -4.95 -3.01 -12.33
CA TYR A 83 -3.93 -2.38 -11.49
C TYR A 83 -2.60 -3.14 -11.55
N ARG A 84 -2.61 -4.47 -11.46
CA ARG A 84 -1.40 -5.27 -11.62
C ARG A 84 -0.75 -5.00 -12.97
N ASP A 85 -1.53 -4.99 -14.06
CA ASP A 85 -1.02 -4.68 -15.40
C ASP A 85 -0.36 -3.29 -15.45
N SER A 86 -1.00 -2.26 -14.89
CA SER A 86 -0.39 -0.91 -14.79
C SER A 86 0.93 -0.91 -13.99
N TYR A 87 1.05 -1.75 -12.96
CA TYR A 87 2.26 -1.86 -12.16
C TYR A 87 3.36 -2.62 -12.90
N GLU A 88 3.01 -3.70 -13.62
CA GLU A 88 3.94 -4.44 -14.47
C GLU A 88 4.42 -3.60 -15.66
N GLU A 89 3.60 -2.70 -16.20
CA GLU A 89 4.01 -1.71 -17.21
C GLU A 89 5.02 -0.70 -16.67
N VAL A 90 4.91 -0.29 -15.40
CA VAL A 90 5.86 0.65 -14.77
C VAL A 90 7.20 -0.04 -14.47
N ALA A 91 7.14 -1.22 -13.87
CA ALA A 91 8.28 -2.10 -13.65
C ALA A 91 7.80 -3.54 -13.46
N GLN A 92 8.29 -4.46 -14.29
CA GLN A 92 7.95 -5.87 -14.21
C GLN A 92 8.31 -6.42 -12.83
N GLY A 93 7.33 -6.91 -12.07
CA GLY A 93 7.51 -7.42 -10.70
C GLY A 93 7.29 -6.39 -9.58
N LEU A 94 6.91 -5.15 -9.90
CA LEU A 94 6.64 -4.10 -8.92
C LEU A 94 5.56 -4.50 -7.91
N GLY A 95 4.47 -5.12 -8.37
CA GLY A 95 3.39 -5.58 -7.49
C GLY A 95 3.88 -6.57 -6.43
N LYS A 96 4.75 -7.52 -6.82
CA LYS A 96 5.35 -8.49 -5.88
C LYS A 96 6.33 -7.78 -4.94
N TYR A 97 7.18 -6.90 -5.45
CA TYR A 97 8.13 -6.14 -4.66
C TYR A 97 7.45 -5.31 -3.57
N HIS A 98 6.38 -4.61 -3.94
CA HIS A 98 5.56 -3.81 -3.03
C HIS A 98 4.89 -4.70 -1.97
N TYR A 99 4.33 -5.85 -2.38
CA TYR A 99 3.75 -6.82 -1.45
C TYR A 99 4.78 -7.36 -0.44
N ASP A 100 5.96 -7.78 -0.92
CA ASP A 100 7.04 -8.28 -0.06
C ASP A 100 7.46 -7.21 0.95
N ALA A 101 7.65 -5.96 0.50
CA ALA A 101 8.00 -4.84 1.38
C ALA A 101 6.95 -4.61 2.48
N ILE A 102 5.66 -4.61 2.12
CA ILE A 102 4.56 -4.51 3.08
C ILE A 102 4.56 -5.68 4.06
N CYS A 103 4.72 -6.91 3.56
CA CYS A 103 4.70 -8.10 4.40
C CYS A 103 5.83 -8.07 5.43
N ILE A 104 7.04 -7.70 5.02
CA ILE A 104 8.21 -7.57 5.90
C ILE A 104 7.98 -6.50 6.97
N TRP A 105 7.47 -5.33 6.57
CA TRP A 105 7.22 -4.24 7.50
C TRP A 105 6.14 -4.61 8.51
N ALA A 106 5.04 -5.17 8.03
CA ALA A 106 3.93 -5.64 8.84
C ALA A 106 4.38 -6.76 9.79
N ASP A 107 5.34 -7.60 9.39
CA ASP A 107 5.85 -8.64 10.26
C ASP A 107 6.72 -8.11 11.39
N LYS A 108 7.51 -7.08 11.10
CA LYS A 108 8.42 -6.43 12.06
C LYS A 108 7.75 -5.43 12.99
N ASN A 109 6.70 -4.75 12.54
CA ASN A 109 6.11 -3.59 13.23
C ASN A 109 4.69 -3.82 13.78
N LEU A 110 3.95 -4.82 13.30
CA LEU A 110 2.58 -5.16 13.72
C LEU A 110 2.50 -6.53 14.37
#